data_AF-X1HN13-F1
#
_entry.id   AF-X1HN13-F1
#
_cell.length_a   1.000
_cell.length_b   1.000
_cell.length_c   1.000
_cell.angle_alpha   90.00
_cell.angle_beta   90.00
_cell.angle_gamma   90.00
#
_symmetry.space_group_name_H-M   'P 1'
#
loop_
_entity.id
_entity.type
_entity.pdbx_description
1 polymer ?
#
loop_
_entity_poly.entity_id
_entity_poly.type
_entity_poly.pdbx_seq_one_letter_code
_entity_poly.pdbx_strand_id
1 'polypeptide(L)'
;MELGRNPPQNISAEQAALGSMLLQEDAILHGVDILRPEDFYKKSHQIIFKCILELFEKSRGVDLVTLTEELNRINLLEEIGGVTYLTNLINSVPTAANIEYYIKIIEEKSILRNLINSATKIISMGYEEKEDAKILLDKAEHLIFEVSERNLGQSFVPIKEILQDSFEKIESLYHRGEFITGVPSGFDEFDDITT
;
A
#
# COMPACT_ATOMS: atom_id res chain seq x y z
N MET A 1 20.43 -17.65 -20.72
CA MET A 1 19.63 -16.78 -19.83
C MET A 1 20.58 -15.81 -19.18
N GLU A 2 20.46 -14.51 -19.47
CA GLU A 2 21.35 -13.49 -18.90
C GLU A 2 21.17 -13.40 -17.37
N LEU A 3 22.09 -14.02 -16.64
CA LEU A 3 22.15 -14.09 -15.17
C LEU A 3 22.63 -12.77 -14.50
N GLY A 4 22.35 -11.61 -15.10
CA GLY A 4 22.97 -10.33 -14.72
C GLY A 4 22.02 -9.19 -14.31
N ARG A 5 20.70 -9.38 -14.39
CA ARG A 5 19.74 -8.35 -13.97
C ARG A 5 19.30 -8.58 -12.54
N ASN A 6 19.64 -7.63 -11.67
CA ASN A 6 19.03 -7.56 -10.34
C ASN A 6 17.51 -7.47 -10.48
N PRO A 7 16.73 -8.16 -9.63
CA PRO A 7 15.29 -8.02 -9.61
C PRO A 7 14.89 -6.53 -9.47
N PRO A 8 13.77 -6.10 -10.07
CA PRO A 8 13.27 -4.73 -9.97
C PRO A 8 13.19 -4.25 -8.52
N GLN A 9 13.95 -3.22 -8.19
CA GLN A 9 14.06 -2.68 -6.84
C GLN A 9 14.33 -1.18 -6.88
N ASN A 10 13.95 -0.48 -5.81
CA ASN A 10 14.38 0.89 -5.56
C ASN A 10 14.63 1.08 -4.07
N ILE A 11 15.87 0.81 -3.65
CA ILE A 11 16.26 0.88 -2.24
C ILE A 11 16.08 2.29 -1.68
N SER A 12 16.37 3.33 -2.47
CA SER A 12 16.22 4.72 -2.02
C SER A 12 14.76 5.07 -1.74
N ALA A 13 13.82 4.59 -2.56
CA ALA A 13 12.38 4.75 -2.31
C ALA A 13 11.95 4.00 -1.05
N GLU A 14 12.42 2.76 -0.85
CA GLU A 14 12.14 1.99 0.37
C GLU A 14 12.66 2.70 1.63
N GLN A 15 13.87 3.23 1.59
CA GLN A 15 14.44 3.98 2.70
C GLN A 15 13.67 5.26 2.99
N ALA A 16 13.30 6.00 1.94
CA ALA A 16 12.52 7.22 2.06
C ALA A 16 11.11 6.94 2.60
N ALA A 17 10.46 5.86 2.19
CA ALA A 17 9.14 5.48 2.70
C ALA A 17 9.20 5.13 4.19
N LEU A 18 10.10 4.23 4.59
CA LEU A 18 10.26 3.85 6.00
C LEU A 18 10.68 5.02 6.89
N GLY A 19 11.60 5.86 6.42
CA GLY A 19 11.99 7.05 7.17
C GLY A 19 10.83 8.05 7.32
N SER A 20 9.99 8.22 6.29
CA SER A 20 8.82 9.10 6.37
C SER A 20 7.80 8.58 7.38
N MET A 21 7.57 7.27 7.41
CA MET A 21 6.72 6.59 8.41
C MET A 21 7.22 6.77 9.84
N LEU A 22 8.54 6.87 10.06
CA LEU A 22 9.11 7.14 11.38
C LEU A 22 9.02 8.62 11.79
N LEU A 23 8.80 9.52 10.84
CA LEU A 23 8.72 10.96 11.07
C LEU A 23 7.28 11.45 11.26
N GLN A 24 6.33 10.85 10.55
CA GLN A 24 4.93 11.27 10.55
C GLN A 24 4.01 10.06 10.62
N GLU A 25 3.06 10.10 11.55
CA GLU A 25 2.04 9.05 11.70
C GLU A 25 1.13 8.94 10.47
N ASP A 26 0.79 10.07 9.84
CA ASP A 26 0.01 10.07 8.59
C ASP A 26 0.70 9.29 7.46
N ALA A 27 2.03 9.31 7.40
CA ALA A 27 2.78 8.53 6.42
C ALA A 27 2.68 7.02 6.65
N ILE A 28 2.41 6.58 7.89
CA ILE A 28 2.14 5.19 8.22
C ILE A 28 0.79 4.77 7.64
N LEU A 29 -0.25 5.59 7.81
CA LEU A 29 -1.59 5.33 7.27
C LEU A 29 -1.55 5.04 5.76
N HIS A 30 -0.93 5.94 4.99
CA HIS A 30 -0.74 5.73 3.55
C HIS A 30 0.06 4.45 3.24
N GLY A 31 1.07 4.16 4.06
CA GLY A 31 1.91 2.98 3.93
C GLY A 31 1.17 1.67 4.12
N VAL A 32 0.42 1.55 5.21
CA VAL A 32 -0.29 0.31 5.58
C VAL A 32 -1.48 0.03 4.67
N ASP A 33 -2.07 1.06 4.08
CA ASP A 33 -3.20 0.93 3.15
C ASP A 33 -2.81 0.32 1.79
N ILE A 34 -1.54 0.45 1.39
CA ILE A 34 -1.07 0.06 0.04
C ILE A 34 -0.01 -1.04 0.12
N LEU A 35 0.97 -0.91 1.01
CA LEU A 35 2.13 -1.78 1.07
C LEU A 35 1.94 -2.92 2.05
N ARG A 36 2.49 -4.08 1.69
CA ARG A 36 2.72 -5.22 2.60
C ARG A 36 4.21 -5.41 2.81
N PRO A 37 4.64 -6.11 3.88
CA PRO A 37 6.05 -6.38 4.12
C PRO A 37 6.77 -6.99 2.92
N GLU A 38 6.11 -7.85 2.15
CA GLU A 38 6.68 -8.55 0.99
C GLU A 38 6.95 -7.61 -0.22
N ASP A 39 6.40 -6.38 -0.19
CA ASP A 39 6.63 -5.37 -1.22
C ASP A 39 8.01 -4.71 -1.14
N PHE A 40 8.70 -4.85 -0.01
CA PHE A 40 10.07 -4.40 0.12
C PHE A 40 11.03 -5.45 -0.42
N TYR A 41 12.01 -5.02 -1.21
CA TYR A 41 13.04 -5.92 -1.74
C TYR A 41 14.02 -6.35 -0.64
N LYS A 42 14.44 -5.42 0.22
CA LYS A 42 15.37 -5.74 1.31
C LYS A 42 14.65 -6.40 2.47
N LYS A 43 15.11 -7.60 2.86
CA LYS A 43 14.61 -8.32 4.04
C LYS A 43 14.59 -7.45 5.31
N SER A 44 15.63 -6.65 5.53
CA SER A 44 15.67 -5.72 6.67
C SER A 44 14.52 -4.71 6.65
N HIS A 45 14.14 -4.20 5.47
CA HIS A 45 13.00 -3.31 5.32
C HIS A 45 11.66 -4.02 5.53
N GLN A 46 11.53 -5.28 5.08
CA GLN A 46 10.34 -6.10 5.36
C GLN A 46 10.12 -6.25 6.87
N ILE A 47 11.20 -6.54 7.62
CA ILE A 47 11.16 -6.68 9.08
C ILE A 47 10.76 -5.37 9.75
N ILE A 48 11.35 -4.24 9.33
CA ILE A 48 11.03 -2.92 9.87
C ILE A 48 9.57 -2.58 9.62
N PHE A 49 9.09 -2.72 8.38
CA PHE A 49 7.70 -2.42 8.04
C PHE A 49 6.71 -3.31 8.80
N LYS A 50 7.02 -4.61 8.93
CA LYS A 50 6.20 -5.53 9.73
C LYS A 50 6.11 -5.08 11.19
N CYS A 51 7.21 -4.64 11.78
CA CYS A 51 7.22 -4.13 13.16
C CYS A 51 6.42 -2.83 13.30
N ILE A 52 6.53 -1.93 12.32
CA ILE A 52 5.69 -0.72 12.22
C ILE A 52 4.22 -1.09 12.18
N LEU A 53 3.82 -2.06 11.35
CA LEU A 53 2.45 -2.55 11.25
C LEU A 53 1.95 -3.10 12.59
N GLU A 54 2.72 -3.97 13.24
CA GLU A 54 2.34 -4.56 14.54
C GLU A 54 2.19 -3.50 15.65
N LEU A 55 3.00 -2.44 15.63
CA LEU A 55 2.88 -1.34 16.58
C LEU A 55 1.66 -0.46 16.27
N PHE A 56 1.43 -0.18 14.99
CA PHE A 56 0.29 0.59 14.51
C PHE A 56 -1.04 -0.11 14.82
N GLU A 57 -1.14 -1.42 14.58
CA GLU A 57 -2.31 -2.25 14.94
C GLU A 57 -2.61 -2.26 16.45
N LYS A 58 -1.58 -2.12 17.28
CA LYS A 58 -1.72 -2.00 18.75
C LYS A 58 -2.03 -0.57 19.21
N SER A 59 -2.27 0.35 18.27
CA SER A 59 -2.45 1.79 18.51
C SER A 59 -1.33 2.38 19.38
N ARG A 60 -0.10 1.87 19.21
CA ARG A 60 1.09 2.43 19.85
C ARG A 60 1.73 3.41 18.88
N GLY A 61 2.16 4.56 19.40
CA GLY A 61 2.93 5.52 18.62
C GLY A 61 4.16 4.85 18.01
N VAL A 62 4.36 5.05 16.72
CA VAL A 62 5.52 4.50 15.99
C VAL A 62 6.54 5.60 15.83
N ASP A 63 7.62 5.51 16.60
CA ASP A 63 8.76 6.40 16.55
C ASP A 63 10.07 5.60 16.66
N LEU A 64 11.21 6.25 16.49
CA LEU A 64 12.52 5.61 16.53
C LEU A 64 12.76 4.82 17.83
N VAL A 65 12.35 5.36 18.98
CA VAL A 65 12.58 4.74 20.29
C VAL A 65 11.67 3.52 20.42
N THR A 66 10.38 3.68 20.16
CA THR A 66 9.39 2.59 20.27
C THR A 66 9.69 1.45 19.31
N LEU A 67 10.08 1.77 18.06
CA LEU A 67 10.48 0.76 17.09
C LEU A 67 11.75 0.03 17.52
N THR A 68 12.75 0.75 18.03
CA THR A 68 14.00 0.16 18.52
C THR A 68 13.74 -0.79 19.70
N GLU A 69 12.89 -0.40 20.65
CA GLU A 69 12.53 -1.23 21.80
C GLU A 69 11.83 -2.52 21.34
N GLU A 70 10.87 -2.42 20.44
CA GLU A 70 10.13 -3.58 19.95
C GLU A 70 11.03 -4.53 19.15
N LEU A 71 11.88 -4.00 18.26
CA LEU A 71 12.86 -4.78 17.51
C LEU A 71 13.90 -5.48 18.40
N ASN A 72 14.31 -4.82 19.49
CA ASN A 72 15.20 -5.40 20.49
C ASN A 72 14.48 -6.53 21.26
N ARG A 73 13.22 -6.30 21.66
CA ARG A 73 12.39 -7.29 22.37
C ARG A 73 12.22 -8.58 21.57
N ILE A 74 12.12 -8.50 20.24
CA ILE A 74 12.00 -9.66 19.34
C ILE A 74 13.34 -10.16 18.79
N ASN A 75 14.48 -9.61 19.24
CA ASN A 75 15.84 -9.96 18.82
C ASN A 75 16.12 -9.82 17.31
N LEU A 76 15.46 -8.89 16.62
CA LEU A 76 15.68 -8.62 15.19
C LEU A 76 16.47 -7.33 14.92
N LEU A 77 16.78 -6.56 15.96
CA LEU A 77 17.49 -5.27 15.84
C LEU A 77 18.86 -5.41 15.16
N GLU A 78 19.63 -6.44 15.51
CA GLU A 78 20.93 -6.71 14.89
C GLU A 78 20.81 -7.13 13.41
N GLU A 79 19.75 -7.88 13.04
CA GLU A 79 19.52 -8.34 11.66
C GLU A 79 19.25 -7.18 10.69
N ILE A 80 18.68 -6.08 11.19
CA ILE A 80 18.40 -4.90 10.36
C ILE A 80 19.57 -3.90 10.29
N GLY A 81 20.69 -4.16 10.98
CA GLY A 81 21.85 -3.26 11.04
C GLY A 81 21.87 -2.32 12.25
N GLY A 82 21.03 -2.59 13.26
CA GLY A 82 21.01 -1.86 14.53
C GLY A 82 20.35 -0.49 14.47
N VAL A 83 20.41 0.22 15.61
CA VAL A 83 19.81 1.55 15.78
C VAL A 83 20.38 2.56 14.76
N THR A 84 21.67 2.45 14.45
CA THR A 84 22.33 3.31 13.46
C THR A 84 21.66 3.24 12.09
N TYR A 85 21.16 2.05 11.70
CA TYR A 85 20.45 1.91 10.43
C TYR A 85 19.12 2.66 10.44
N LEU A 86 18.33 2.54 11.51
CA LEU A 86 17.07 3.26 11.67
C LEU A 86 17.26 4.77 11.63
N THR A 87 18.29 5.28 12.32
CA THR A 87 18.65 6.70 12.26
C THR A 87 19.03 7.14 10.85
N ASN A 88 19.74 6.30 10.09
CA ASN A 88 20.07 6.58 8.69
C ASN A 88 18.83 6.60 7.79
N LEU A 89 17.81 5.78 8.05
CA LEU A 89 16.54 5.82 7.31
C LEU A 89 15.87 7.19 7.47
N ILE A 90 15.79 7.69 8.71
CA ILE A 90 15.23 9.01 9.01
C ILE A 90 16.00 10.11 8.27
N ASN A 91 17.33 10.07 8.33
CA ASN A 91 18.18 11.07 7.67
C ASN A 91 18.19 10.99 6.14
N SER A 92 17.72 9.87 5.56
CA SER A 92 17.67 9.69 4.11
C SER A 92 16.45 10.34 3.45
N VAL A 93 15.48 10.78 4.25
CA VAL A 93 14.22 11.36 3.77
C VAL A 93 14.39 12.86 3.51
N PRO A 94 14.22 13.33 2.27
CA PRO A 94 14.25 14.76 1.99
C PRO A 94 12.99 15.48 2.50
N THR A 95 11.83 14.83 2.39
CA THR A 95 10.55 15.30 2.92
C THR A 95 9.59 14.12 3.08
N ALA A 96 8.90 14.07 4.21
CA ALA A 96 7.87 13.05 4.47
C ALA A 96 6.58 13.29 3.67
N ALA A 97 6.38 14.49 3.13
CA ALA A 97 5.20 14.84 2.32
C ALA A 97 5.11 14.09 0.98
N ASN A 98 6.21 13.49 0.50
CA ASN A 98 6.26 12.76 -0.77
C ASN A 98 6.07 11.24 -0.58
N ILE A 99 5.52 10.80 0.56
CA ILE A 99 5.36 9.38 0.89
C ILE A 99 4.56 8.61 -0.18
N GLU A 100 3.47 9.17 -0.70
CA GLU A 100 2.65 8.52 -1.74
C GLU A 100 3.46 8.18 -2.99
N TYR A 101 4.36 9.08 -3.39
CA TYR A 101 5.23 8.86 -4.53
C TYR A 101 6.22 7.70 -4.29
N TYR A 102 6.79 7.61 -3.09
CA TYR A 102 7.70 6.52 -2.74
C TYR A 102 6.96 5.18 -2.64
N ILE A 103 5.77 5.16 -2.05
CA ILE A 103 4.89 3.98 -1.98
C ILE A 103 4.61 3.45 -3.38
N LYS A 104 4.19 4.32 -4.31
CA LYS A 104 3.88 3.93 -5.69
C LYS A 104 5.08 3.31 -6.41
N ILE A 105 6.28 3.82 -6.17
CA ILE A 105 7.51 3.22 -6.72
C ILE A 105 7.72 1.80 -6.17
N ILE A 106 7.57 1.61 -4.85
CA ILE A 106 7.77 0.31 -4.19
C ILE A 106 6.75 -0.70 -4.72
N GLU A 107 5.49 -0.31 -4.81
CA GLU A 107 4.39 -1.09 -5.38
C GLU A 107 4.71 -1.53 -6.82
N GLU A 108 5.06 -0.59 -7.70
CA GLU A 108 5.40 -0.90 -9.09
C GLU A 108 6.55 -1.90 -9.19
N LYS A 109 7.61 -1.73 -8.39
CA LYS A 109 8.74 -2.68 -8.38
C LYS A 109 8.34 -4.03 -7.82
N SER A 110 7.45 -4.07 -6.83
CA SER A 110 6.93 -5.32 -6.28
C SER A 110 6.11 -6.10 -7.31
N ILE A 111 5.22 -5.44 -8.05
CA ILE A 111 4.45 -6.06 -9.14
C ILE A 111 5.39 -6.69 -10.16
N LEU A 112 6.40 -5.96 -10.61
CA LEU A 112 7.38 -6.47 -11.57
C LEU A 112 8.16 -7.68 -11.02
N ARG A 113 8.54 -7.67 -9.74
CA ARG A 113 9.19 -8.83 -9.11
C ARG A 113 8.27 -10.04 -9.04
N ASN A 114 7.01 -9.85 -8.64
CA ASN A 114 6.03 -10.93 -8.55
C ASN A 114 5.72 -11.55 -9.91
N LEU A 115 5.66 -10.72 -10.95
CA LEU A 115 5.51 -11.20 -12.33
C LEU A 115 6.71 -12.06 -12.76
N ILE A 116 7.94 -11.62 -12.48
CA ILE A 116 9.16 -12.39 -12.79
C ILE A 116 9.17 -13.73 -12.04
N ASN A 117 8.81 -13.72 -10.74
CA ASN A 117 8.75 -14.93 -9.93
C ASN A 117 7.71 -15.92 -10.48
N SER A 118 6.52 -15.42 -10.84
CA SER A 118 5.44 -16.23 -11.41
C SER A 118 5.83 -16.82 -12.76
N ALA A 119 6.43 -16.02 -13.65
CA ALA A 119 6.96 -16.48 -14.93
C ALA A 119 8.04 -17.55 -14.74
N THR A 120 8.95 -17.37 -13.77
CA THR A 120 10.00 -18.35 -13.46
C THR A 120 9.39 -19.67 -12.98
N LYS A 121 8.36 -19.61 -12.13
CA LYS A 121 7.62 -20.79 -11.68
C LYS A 121 6.93 -21.50 -12.83
N ILE A 122 6.31 -20.77 -13.76
CA ILE A 122 5.69 -21.32 -14.97
C ILE A 122 6.72 -22.03 -15.85
N ILE A 123 7.90 -21.43 -16.04
CA ILE A 123 9.01 -22.05 -16.79
C ILE A 123 9.45 -23.35 -16.10
N SER A 124 9.64 -23.33 -14.77
CA SER A 124 10.03 -24.53 -14.02
C SER A 124 8.99 -25.65 -14.14
N MET A 125 7.70 -25.33 -14.00
CA MET A 125 6.62 -26.31 -14.18
C MET A 125 6.66 -26.93 -15.58
N GLY A 126 6.91 -26.12 -16.62
CA GLY A 126 7.00 -26.59 -18.00
C GLY A 126 8.14 -27.58 -18.25
N TYR A 127 9.27 -27.42 -17.55
CA TYR A 127 10.41 -28.35 -17.67
C TYR A 127 10.25 -29.64 -16.86
N GLU A 128 9.42 -29.65 -15.81
CA GLU A 128 9.25 -30.83 -14.96
C GLU A 128 8.40 -31.93 -15.62
N GLU A 129 7.53 -31.59 -16.59
CA GLU A 129 6.68 -32.52 -17.36
C GLU A 129 5.90 -33.56 -16.51
N LYS A 130 5.62 -33.25 -15.23
CA LYS A 130 4.97 -34.20 -14.30
C LYS A 130 3.44 -34.29 -14.45
N GLU A 131 2.83 -33.30 -15.08
CA GLU A 131 1.38 -33.12 -15.11
C GLU A 131 0.86 -32.97 -16.54
N ASP A 132 -0.45 -33.21 -16.73
CA ASP A 132 -1.11 -32.96 -18.01
C ASP A 132 -0.99 -31.47 -18.41
N ALA A 133 -0.73 -31.22 -19.69
CA ALA A 133 -0.50 -29.88 -20.21
C ALA A 133 -1.66 -28.91 -19.93
N LYS A 134 -2.91 -29.38 -19.88
CA LYS A 134 -4.08 -28.54 -19.55
C LYS A 134 -4.06 -28.10 -18.09
N ILE A 135 -3.72 -29.00 -17.18
CA ILE A 135 -3.62 -28.70 -15.74
C ILE A 135 -2.52 -27.65 -15.51
N LEU A 136 -1.40 -27.77 -16.23
CA LEU A 136 -0.30 -26.82 -16.13
C LEU A 136 -0.70 -25.44 -16.68
N LEU A 137 -1.47 -25.39 -17.77
CA LEU A 137 -2.00 -24.14 -18.32
C LEU A 137 -2.92 -23.44 -17.31
N ASP A 138 -3.87 -24.16 -16.72
CA ASP A 138 -4.79 -23.61 -15.71
C ASP A 138 -4.02 -23.05 -14.50
N LYS A 139 -2.97 -23.76 -14.05
CA LYS A 139 -2.08 -23.27 -12.97
C LYS A 139 -1.32 -22.01 -13.35
N ALA A 140 -0.85 -21.93 -14.60
CA ALA A 140 -0.15 -20.75 -15.09
C ALA A 140 -1.09 -19.54 -15.15
N GLU A 141 -2.32 -19.71 -15.63
CA GLU A 141 -3.34 -18.65 -15.63
C GLU A 141 -3.62 -18.15 -14.21
N HIS A 142 -3.79 -19.07 -13.25
CA HIS A 142 -4.01 -18.71 -11.86
C HIS A 142 -2.86 -17.89 -11.26
N LEU A 143 -1.61 -18.29 -11.49
CA LEU A 143 -0.43 -17.56 -11.00
C LEU A 143 -0.33 -16.15 -11.57
N ILE A 144 -0.66 -15.96 -12.85
CA ILE A 144 -0.67 -14.63 -13.46
C ILE A 144 -1.83 -13.79 -12.90
N PHE A 145 -2.98 -14.40 -12.66
CA PHE A 145 -4.13 -13.74 -12.07
C PHE A 145 -3.85 -13.23 -10.65
N GLU A 146 -3.18 -14.02 -9.81
CA GLU A 146 -2.77 -13.61 -8.45
C GLU A 146 -1.91 -12.33 -8.44
N VAL A 147 -1.05 -12.15 -9.44
CA VAL A 147 -0.22 -10.93 -9.60
C VAL A 147 -1.10 -9.71 -9.93
N SER A 148 -2.19 -9.91 -10.68
CA SER A 148 -3.13 -8.85 -11.04
C SER A 148 -4.09 -8.49 -9.90
N GLU A 149 -4.56 -9.48 -9.13
CA GLU A 149 -5.52 -9.27 -8.04
C GLU A 149 -4.96 -8.42 -6.90
N ARG A 150 -3.66 -8.54 -6.61
CA ARG A 150 -3.03 -7.77 -5.55
C ARG A 150 -3.16 -6.24 -5.74
N ASN A 151 -3.34 -5.78 -6.98
CA ASN A 151 -3.52 -4.36 -7.32
C ASN A 151 -4.98 -3.87 -7.23
N LEU A 152 -5.95 -4.75 -7.02
CA LEU A 152 -7.39 -4.40 -6.97
C LEU A 152 -7.86 -3.99 -5.57
N GLY A 153 -6.94 -3.86 -4.61
CA GLY A 153 -7.25 -3.71 -3.18
C GLY A 153 -7.86 -2.38 -2.70
N GLN A 154 -8.16 -1.40 -3.55
CA GLN A 154 -8.59 -0.07 -3.06
C GLN A 154 -9.89 0.54 -3.64
N SER A 155 -10.69 -0.16 -4.45
CA SER A 155 -11.86 0.48 -5.08
C SER A 155 -13.20 -0.23 -4.90
N PHE A 156 -13.43 -0.87 -3.76
CA PHE A 156 -14.77 -1.36 -3.40
C PHE A 156 -15.27 -0.64 -2.16
N VAL A 157 -15.91 0.51 -2.35
CA VAL A 157 -16.75 1.12 -1.31
C VAL A 157 -18.06 0.32 -1.28
N PRO A 158 -18.46 -0.28 -0.14
CA PRO A 158 -19.74 -0.95 -0.02
C PRO A 158 -20.88 0.02 -0.40
N ILE A 159 -21.81 -0.42 -1.26
CA ILE A 159 -22.99 0.36 -1.65
C ILE A 159 -23.75 0.92 -0.42
N LYS A 160 -23.72 0.18 0.69
CA LYS A 160 -24.35 0.57 1.95
C LYS A 160 -23.79 1.89 2.51
N GLU A 161 -22.49 2.13 2.40
CA GLU A 161 -21.84 3.36 2.89
C GLU A 161 -22.24 4.55 2.01
N ILE A 162 -22.22 4.38 0.68
CA ILE A 162 -22.69 5.40 -0.28
C ILE A 162 -24.18 5.74 -0.05
N LEU A 163 -25.01 4.74 0.25
CA LEU A 163 -26.43 4.93 0.53
C LEU A 163 -26.67 5.71 1.83
N GLN A 164 -25.87 5.46 2.86
CA GLN A 164 -25.98 6.17 4.13
C GLN A 164 -25.63 7.66 3.95
N ASP A 165 -24.50 7.96 3.32
CA ASP A 165 -24.09 9.35 3.03
C ASP A 165 -25.13 10.08 2.15
N SER A 166 -25.70 9.37 1.18
CA SER A 166 -26.76 9.91 0.32
C SER A 166 -28.05 10.20 1.10
N PHE A 167 -28.43 9.32 2.04
CA PHE A 167 -29.60 9.51 2.89
C PHE A 167 -29.41 10.67 3.87
N GLU A 168 -28.25 10.76 4.53
CA GLU A 168 -27.92 11.88 5.42
C GLU A 168 -27.93 13.22 4.67
N LYS A 169 -27.46 13.23 3.42
CA LYS A 169 -27.54 14.41 2.55
C LYS A 169 -28.97 14.80 2.22
N ILE A 170 -29.84 13.83 1.87
CA ILE A 170 -31.27 14.07 1.63
C ILE A 170 -31.98 14.56 2.91
N GLU A 171 -31.69 13.96 4.06
CA GLU A 171 -32.27 14.34 5.35
C GLU A 171 -31.84 15.75 5.79
N SER A 172 -30.57 16.10 5.56
CA SER A 172 -30.04 17.45 5.82
C SER A 172 -30.68 18.52 4.93
N LEU A 173 -31.08 18.17 3.70
CA LEU A 173 -31.79 19.06 2.79
C LEU A 173 -33.25 19.21 3.22
N TYR A 174 -33.90 18.09 3.60
CA TYR A 174 -35.26 18.08 4.12
C TYR A 174 -35.41 18.90 5.42
N HIS A 175 -34.47 18.76 6.37
CA HIS A 175 -34.50 19.49 7.64
C HIS A 175 -34.24 20.99 7.52
N ARG A 176 -33.56 21.46 6.46
CA ARG A 176 -33.35 22.89 6.20
C ARG A 176 -34.60 23.60 5.68
N GLY A 177 -35.61 22.87 5.21
CA GLY A 177 -36.85 23.47 4.68
C GLY A 177 -36.65 24.31 3.42
N GLU A 178 -35.47 24.24 2.80
CA GLU A 178 -35.12 24.93 1.57
C GLU A 178 -35.15 23.92 0.43
N PHE A 179 -36.01 24.16 -0.57
CA PHE A 179 -36.04 23.41 -1.82
C PHE A 179 -34.80 23.65 -2.68
N ILE A 180 -33.96 24.63 -2.31
CA ILE A 180 -32.87 25.17 -3.11
C ILE A 180 -31.58 24.46 -2.71
N THR A 181 -31.09 23.55 -3.56
CA THR A 181 -29.90 22.73 -3.27
C THR A 181 -28.57 23.35 -3.74
N GLY A 182 -28.63 24.56 -4.31
CA GLY A 182 -27.51 25.25 -4.95
C GLY A 182 -27.39 26.72 -4.58
N VAL A 183 -26.51 27.45 -5.28
CA VAL A 183 -26.33 28.90 -5.11
C VAL A 183 -27.41 29.62 -5.92
N PRO A 184 -28.26 30.48 -5.31
CA PRO A 184 -29.35 31.13 -6.03
C PRO A 184 -28.80 32.04 -7.12
N SER A 185 -29.33 31.90 -8.33
CA SER A 185 -28.96 32.78 -9.44
C SER A 185 -29.63 34.15 -9.32
N GLY A 186 -30.68 34.26 -8.50
CA GLY A 186 -31.45 35.49 -8.29
C GLY A 186 -32.54 35.70 -9.33
N PHE A 187 -32.81 34.70 -10.18
CA PHE A 187 -33.89 34.67 -11.15
C PHE A 187 -34.87 33.56 -10.77
N ASP A 188 -36.03 33.93 -10.21
CA ASP A 188 -37.01 33.00 -9.67
C ASP A 188 -37.41 31.90 -10.67
N GLU A 189 -37.68 32.25 -11.93
CA GLU A 189 -38.08 31.29 -12.97
C GLU A 189 -36.98 30.31 -13.38
N PHE A 190 -35.71 30.68 -13.20
CA PHE A 190 -34.57 29.85 -13.57
C PHE A 190 -34.14 28.94 -12.41
N ASP A 191 -34.23 29.47 -11.19
CA ASP A 191 -33.96 28.72 -9.97
C ASP A 191 -34.99 27.58 -9.82
N ASP A 192 -36.27 27.79 -10.19
CA ASP A 192 -37.32 26.76 -10.21
C ASP A 192 -37.03 25.55 -11.13
N ILE A 193 -36.21 25.74 -12.18
CA ILE A 193 -35.89 24.68 -13.16
C ILE A 193 -34.58 23.98 -12.83
N THR A 194 -33.68 24.64 -12.09
CA THR A 194 -32.27 24.24 -12.00
C THR A 194 -31.77 23.91 -10.60
N THR A 195 -32.44 24.36 -9.54
CA THR A 195 -31.91 24.35 -8.17
C THR A 195 -32.88 23.81 -7.13
#